data_AF-A0A0R2D7C9-F1
#
_entry.id   AF-A0A0R2D7C9-F1
#
_cell.length_a   1.000
_cell.length_b   1.000
_cell.length_c   1.000
_cell.angle_alpha   90.00
_cell.angle_beta   90.00
_cell.angle_gamma   90.00
#
_symmetry.space_group_name_H-M   'P 1'
#
loop_
_entity.id
_entity.type
_entity.pdbx_description
1 polymer ?
#
loop_
_entity_poly.entity_id
_entity_poly.type
_entity_poly.pdbx_seq_one_letter_code
_entity_poly.pdbx_strand_id
1 'polypeptide(L)' 'MTKKFLSEHQISFEEHNITKEPQYIDYLQGKGFRSVPVIEKNNAPIINGFRPDLLKNLIAQ' A
#
# COMPACT_ATOMS: atom_id res chain seq x y z
N MET A 1 -11.03 0.35 -0.19
CA MET A 1 -10.90 1.83 -0.24
C MET A 1 -9.63 2.24 -0.99
N THR A 2 -8.44 1.88 -0.50
CA THR A 2 -7.14 2.20 -1.15
C THR A 2 -7.01 1.66 -2.59
N LYS A 3 -7.29 0.37 -2.80
CA LYS A 3 -7.26 -0.26 -4.14
C LYS A 3 -8.18 0.46 -5.14
N LYS A 4 -9.40 0.77 -4.72
CA LYS A 4 -10.41 1.45 -5.55
C LYS A 4 -9.90 2.82 -5.99
N PHE A 5 -9.30 3.59 -5.08
CA PHE A 5 -8.69 4.88 -5.40
C PHE A 5 -7.58 4.75 -6.47
N LEU A 6 -6.65 3.80 -6.30
CA LEU A 6 -5.57 3.60 -7.27
C LEU A 6 -6.11 3.22 -8.66
N SER A 7 -7.10 2.32 -8.71
CA SER A 7 -7.76 1.93 -9.96
C SER A 7 -8.53 3.09 -10.62
N GLU A 8 -9.28 3.89 -9.85
CA GLU A 8 -10.03 5.04 -10.36
C GLU A 8 -9.11 6.10 -10.99
N HIS A 9 -7.93 6.28 -10.42
CA HIS A 9 -6.92 7.21 -10.91
C HIS A 9 -5.94 6.59 -11.92
N GLN A 10 -6.22 5.38 -12.42
CA GLN A 10 -5.37 4.65 -13.39
C GLN A 10 -3.91 4.51 -12.95
N ILE A 11 -3.66 4.49 -11.65
CA ILE A 11 -2.33 4.28 -11.10
C ILE A 11 -2.02 2.78 -11.20
N SER A 12 -0.90 2.44 -11.83
CA SER A 12 -0.43 1.05 -11.87
C SER A 12 0.07 0.61 -10.50
N PHE A 13 -0.44 -0.51 -9.99
CA PHE A 13 -0.01 -1.09 -8.72
C PHE A 13 -0.05 -2.61 -8.79
N GLU A 14 0.79 -3.24 -7.99
CA GLU A 14 0.72 -4.67 -7.69
C GLU A 14 0.05 -4.87 -6.32
N GLU A 15 -0.91 -5.79 -6.24
CA GLU A 15 -1.57 -6.12 -5.00
C GLU A 15 -1.00 -7.40 -4.42
N HIS A 16 -0.39 -7.29 -3.24
CA HIS A 16 -0.06 -8.44 -2.41
C HIS A 16 -1.07 -8.60 -1.29
N ASN A 17 -1.80 -9.73 -1.30
CA ASN A 17 -2.84 -9.98 -0.31
C ASN A 17 -2.31 -10.93 0.76
N ILE A 18 -2.00 -10.40 1.95
CA ILE A 18 -1.43 -11.16 3.06
C ILE A 18 -2.28 -12.35 3.55
N THR A 19 -3.57 -12.41 3.22
CA THR A 19 -4.42 -13.57 3.51
C THR A 19 -4.16 -14.73 2.54
N LYS A 20 -3.78 -14.42 1.30
CA LYS A 20 -3.41 -15.42 0.28
C LYS A 20 -1.90 -15.70 0.25
N GLU A 21 -1.13 -14.68 0.60
CA GLU A 21 0.33 -14.63 0.51
C GLU A 21 0.92 -14.28 1.89
N PRO A 22 0.87 -15.22 2.85
CA PRO A 22 1.32 -14.99 4.21
C PRO A 22 2.82 -14.66 4.32
N GLN A 23 3.63 -14.97 3.30
CA GLN A 23 5.05 -14.58 3.25
C GLN A 23 5.28 -13.07 3.36
N TYR A 24 4.29 -12.25 2.96
CA TYR A 24 4.38 -10.80 3.10
C TYR A 24 4.12 -10.33 4.54
N ILE A 25 3.59 -11.17 5.42
CA ILE A 25 3.45 -10.83 6.85
C ILE A 25 4.85 -10.64 7.45
N ASP A 26 5.78 -11.57 7.21
CA ASP A 26 7.15 -11.48 7.70
C ASP A 26 7.89 -10.28 7.11
N TYR A 27 7.65 -9.99 5.81
CA TYR A 27 8.16 -8.80 5.15
C TYR A 27 7.69 -7.50 5.85
N LEU A 28 6.40 -7.39 6.13
CA LEU A 28 5.82 -6.23 6.81
C LEU A 28 6.32 -6.11 8.25
N GLN A 29 6.40 -7.21 8.98
CA GLN A 29 6.92 -7.25 10.35
C GLN A 29 8.40 -6.85 10.40
N GLY A 30 9.22 -7.35 9.47
CA GLY A 30 10.64 -6.99 9.36
C GLY A 30 10.86 -5.50 9.08
N LYS A 31 9.91 -4.85 8.40
CA LYS A 31 9.88 -3.39 8.19
C LYS A 31 9.25 -2.60 9.34
N GLY A 32 8.77 -3.27 10.39
CA GLY A 32 8.14 -2.65 11.56
C GLY A 32 6.67 -2.26 11.37
N PHE A 33 6.03 -2.71 10.29
CA PHE A 33 4.60 -2.47 10.06
C PHE A 33 3.74 -3.43 10.87
N ARG A 34 2.69 -2.89 11.49
CA ARG A 34 1.73 -3.64 12.31
C ARG A 34 0.29 -3.56 11.78
N SER A 35 0.08 -2.79 10.72
CA SER A 35 -1.23 -2.49 10.16
C SER A 35 -1.17 -2.51 8.65
N VAL A 36 -2.26 -2.98 8.04
CA VAL A 36 -2.52 -2.89 6.60
C VAL A 36 -3.65 -1.88 6.35
N PRO A 37 -3.77 -1.30 5.15
CA PRO A 37 -2.93 -1.47 3.96
C PRO A 37 -1.59 -0.73 4.05
N VAL A 38 -0.54 -1.29 3.45
CA VAL A 38 0.75 -0.60 3.24
C VAL A 38 0.94 -0.40 1.75
N ILE A 39 1.35 0.81 1.34
CA ILE A 39 1.72 1.11 -0.04
C ILE A 39 3.19 1.48 -0.06
N GLU A 40 3.90 0.88 -1.02
CA GLU A 40 5.31 1.12 -1.26
C GLU A 40 5.50 1.67 -2.67
N LYS A 41 6.43 2.62 -2.83
CA LYS A 41 6.90 3.13 -4.11
C LYS A 41 8.39 2.84 -4.19
N ASN A 42 8.83 2.01 -5.15
CA ASN A 42 10.23 1.58 -5.28
C ASN A 42 10.82 1.01 -3.96
N ASN A 43 10.08 0.11 -3.31
CA ASN A 43 10.42 -0.54 -2.03
C ASN A 43 10.52 0.41 -0.81
N ALA A 44 10.27 1.71 -1.01
CA ALA A 44 10.13 2.68 0.06
C ALA A 44 8.66 2.78 0.49
N PRO A 45 8.34 2.54 1.77
CA PRO A 45 6.98 2.68 2.27
C PRO A 45 6.58 4.15 2.27
N ILE A 46 5.49 4.46 1.57
CA ILE A 46 4.96 5.82 1.46
C ILE A 46 3.68 6.02 2.25
N ILE A 47 2.93 4.93 2.49
CA ILE A 47 1.66 4.96 3.21
C ILE A 47 1.58 3.71 4.07
N ASN A 48 1.30 3.91 5.36
CA ASN A 48 0.95 2.86 6.31
C ASN A 48 -0.45 3.14 6.88
N GLY A 49 -1.35 2.18 6.71
CA GLY A 49 -2.76 2.30 7.06
C GLY A 49 -3.59 3.07 6.03
N PHE A 50 -4.87 3.28 6.34
CA PHE A 50 -5.76 4.03 5.47
C PHE A 50 -5.55 5.54 5.64
N ARG A 51 -4.80 6.15 4.72
CA ARG A 51 -4.47 7.58 4.72
C ARG A 51 -4.92 8.26 3.41
N PRO A 52 -6.17 8.73 3.34
CA PRO A 52 -6.71 9.37 2.12
C PRO A 52 -6.00 10.68 1.78
N ASP A 53 -5.46 11.37 2.77
CA ASP A 53 -4.62 12.56 2.61
C ASP A 53 -3.36 12.27 1.81
N LEU A 54 -2.67 11.16 2.11
CA LEU A 54 -1.46 10.76 1.39
C LEU A 54 -1.77 10.15 0.01
N LEU A 55 -2.91 9.47 -0.13
CA LEU A 55 -3.37 8.95 -1.41
C LEU A 55 -3.57 10.07 -2.45
N LYS A 56 -4.10 11.22 -2.02
CA LYS A 56 -4.24 12.40 -2.90
C LYS A 56 -2.90 12.95 -3.39
N ASN A 57 -1.80 12.75 -2.66
CA ASN A 57 -0.48 13.16 -3.13
C ASN A 57 0.02 12.30 -4.30
N LEU A 58 -0.52 11.09 -4.50
CA LEU A 58 -0.13 10.21 -5.60
C LEU A 58 -0.71 10.65 -6.96
N ILE A 59 -1.79 11.44 -6.94
CA ILE A 59 -2.44 11.96 -8.14
C ILE A 59 -2.02 13.41 -8.47
N ALA A 60 -1.30 14.06 -7.56
CA ALA A 60 -0.90 15.46 -7.70
C ALA A 60 0.46 15.64 -8.40
N GLN A 61 1.00 14.59 -9.02
CA GLN A 61 2.24 14.62 -9.83
C GLN A 61 1.93 14.82 -11.31
#